data_AF-A0A3D4Z125-F1
#
_entry.id   AF-A0A3D4Z125-F1
#
_cell.length_a   1.000
_cell.length_b   1.000
_cell.length_c   1.000
_cell.angle_alpha   90.00
_cell.angle_beta   90.00
_cell.angle_gamma   90.00
#
_symmetry.space_group_name_H-M   'P 1'
#
loop_
_entity.id
_entity.type
_entity.pdbx_description
1 polymer ?
#
loop_
_entity_poly.entity_id
_entity_poly.type
_entity_poly.pdbx_seq_one_letter_code
_entity_poly.pdbx_strand_id
1 'polypeptide(L)'
;MNKRAKKLNTITKTGAGVDFKLRVVLIREGVAIVAYVPALDLTTHGDSEDDAVQAAQEAAAAFLDELSKMNTLEDILLDLGWQKDGESEAFPYTPPEVIHAARSVHVQCHA
;
A
#
# COMPACT_ATOMS: atom_id res chain seq x y z
N MET A 1 -6.16 17.60 -22.73
CA MET A 1 -6.37 17.96 -21.30
C MET A 1 -6.01 16.77 -20.44
N ASN A 2 -4.72 16.59 -20.14
CA ASN A 2 -4.25 15.46 -19.33
C ASN A 2 -4.37 15.87 -17.87
N LYS A 3 -5.49 15.52 -17.23
CA LYS A 3 -5.59 15.57 -15.78
C LYS A 3 -4.54 14.57 -15.27
N ARG A 4 -3.36 15.06 -14.88
CA ARG A 4 -2.37 14.30 -14.09
C ARG A 4 -3.17 13.55 -13.04
N ALA A 5 -3.19 12.22 -13.11
CA ALA A 5 -3.65 11.42 -12.00
C ALA A 5 -2.91 11.95 -10.77
N LYS A 6 -3.68 12.42 -9.78
CA LYS A 6 -3.10 12.93 -8.54
C LYS A 6 -2.23 11.78 -8.01
N LYS A 7 -0.91 11.97 -7.82
CA LYS A 7 -0.09 10.97 -7.14
C LYS A 7 -0.74 10.74 -5.78
N LEU A 8 -1.38 9.58 -5.63
CA LEU A 8 -2.21 9.24 -4.47
C LEU A 8 -1.39 8.53 -3.40
N ASN A 9 -0.28 7.92 -3.80
CA ASN A 9 0.74 7.43 -2.88
C ASN A 9 1.85 8.50 -2.81
N THR A 10 2.18 8.95 -1.60
CA THR A 10 3.21 9.96 -1.37
C THR A 10 4.05 9.56 -0.17
N ILE A 11 5.36 9.75 -0.28
CA ILE A 11 6.31 9.61 0.82
C ILE A 11 6.79 11.01 1.19
N THR A 12 6.69 11.36 2.47
CA THR A 12 7.16 12.65 2.98
C THR A 12 8.16 12.43 4.10
N LYS A 13 9.35 13.02 4.01
CA LYS A 13 10.30 13.01 5.13
C LYS A 13 9.83 13.98 6.20
N THR A 14 9.78 13.53 7.45
CA THR A 14 9.64 14.39 8.63
C THR A 14 10.96 14.39 9.41
N GLY A 15 11.18 15.39 10.27
CA GLY A 15 12.44 15.50 11.02
C GLY A 15 12.79 14.27 11.88
N ALA A 16 11.82 13.39 12.16
CA ALA A 16 11.97 12.20 12.99
C ALA A 16 11.74 10.87 12.24
N GLY A 17 11.41 10.87 10.93
CA GLY A 17 11.10 9.64 10.21
C GLY A 17 10.59 9.86 8.78
N VAL A 18 9.95 8.81 8.24
CA VAL A 18 9.36 8.81 6.90
C VAL A 18 7.85 8.58 7.05
N ASP A 19 7.06 9.51 6.55
CA ASP A 19 5.60 9.42 6.51
C ASP A 19 5.16 8.80 5.18
N PHE A 20 4.33 7.77 5.27
CA PHE A 20 3.80 7.04 4.11
C PHE A 20 2.31 7.31 3.99
N LYS A 21 1.92 7.94 2.89
CA LYS A 21 0.52 8.01 2.47
C LYS A 21 0.29 6.95 1.41
N LEU A 22 -0.39 5.87 1.76
CA LEU A 22 -0.67 4.74 0.88
C LEU A 22 -2.16 4.61 0.60
N ARG A 23 -2.53 4.14 -0.59
CA ARG A 23 -3.92 3.81 -0.92
C ARG A 23 -4.38 2.52 -0.28
N VAL A 24 -5.63 2.55 0.17
CA VAL A 24 -6.36 1.39 0.70
C VAL A 24 -7.59 1.13 -0.18
N VAL A 25 -7.83 -0.12 -0.53
CA VAL A 25 -9.04 -0.61 -1.20
C VAL A 25 -9.89 -1.31 -0.16
N LEU A 26 -11.13 -0.86 0.01
CA LEU A 26 -12.08 -1.50 0.92
C LEU A 26 -12.96 -2.48 0.17
N ILE A 27 -13.10 -3.68 0.71
CA ILE A 27 -13.85 -4.81 0.14
C ILE A 27 -14.81 -5.31 1.22
N ARG A 28 -16.09 -5.47 0.88
CA ARG A 28 -17.08 -6.02 1.82
C ARG A 28 -17.13 -7.55 1.67
N GLU A 29 -16.84 -8.26 2.75
CA GLU A 29 -16.90 -9.72 2.82
C GLU A 29 -17.94 -10.16 3.86
N GLY A 30 -19.18 -10.32 3.41
CA GLY A 30 -20.30 -10.61 4.29
C GLY A 30 -20.54 -9.48 5.28
N VAL A 31 -20.30 -9.75 6.57
CA VAL A 31 -20.44 -8.77 7.67
C VAL A 31 -19.17 -7.98 7.94
N ALA A 32 -18.01 -8.46 7.47
CA ALA A 32 -16.72 -7.81 7.70
C ALA A 32 -16.34 -6.90 6.52
N ILE A 33 -15.44 -5.95 6.79
CA ILE A 33 -14.82 -5.09 5.79
C ILE A 33 -13.32 -5.38 5.77
N VAL A 34 -12.81 -5.74 4.60
CA VAL A 34 -11.39 -5.98 4.34
C VAL A 34 -10.76 -4.70 3.80
N ALA A 35 -9.64 -4.30 4.38
CA ALA A 35 -8.78 -3.23 3.90
C ALA A 35 -7.53 -3.81 3.25
N TYR A 36 -7.39 -3.60 1.94
CA TYR A 36 -6.22 -4.03 1.16
C TYR A 36 -5.33 -2.83 0.83
N VAL A 37 -4.05 -2.91 1.14
CA VAL A 37 -3.02 -1.90 0.85
C VAL A 37 -2.15 -2.42 -0.31
N PRO A 38 -2.45 -2.07 -1.57
CA PRO A 38 -1.82 -2.72 -2.73
C PRO A 38 -0.32 -2.46 -2.82
N ALA A 39 0.17 -1.36 -2.26
CA ALA A 39 1.60 -1.05 -2.27
C ALA A 39 2.42 -1.95 -1.35
N LEU A 40 1.78 -2.63 -0.39
CA LEU A 40 2.46 -3.50 0.57
C LEU A 40 2.01 -4.97 0.46
N ASP A 41 1.12 -5.27 -0.50
CA ASP A 41 0.40 -6.56 -0.57
C ASP A 41 -0.16 -7.00 0.79
N LEU A 42 -0.74 -6.04 1.53
CA LEU A 42 -1.16 -6.23 2.91
C LEU A 42 -2.68 -6.15 3.02
N THR A 43 -3.30 -7.11 3.70
CA THR A 43 -4.74 -7.13 3.98
C THR A 43 -5.01 -7.15 5.48
N THR A 44 -5.97 -6.35 5.93
CA THR A 44 -6.55 -6.39 7.27
C THR A 44 -8.07 -6.42 7.19
N HIS A 45 -8.75 -6.59 8.31
CA HIS A 45 -10.21 -6.58 8.37
C HIS A 45 -10.70 -5.76 9.58
N GLY A 46 -11.97 -5.37 9.55
CA GLY A 46 -12.65 -4.72 10.65
C GLY A 46 -14.17 -4.81 10.52
N ASP A 47 -14.86 -4.44 11.59
CA ASP A 47 -16.34 -4.44 11.66
C ASP A 47 -16.95 -3.20 10.95
N SER A 48 -16.12 -2.19 10.67
CA SER A 48 -16.50 -0.97 9.96
C SER A 48 -15.38 -0.50 9.01
N GLU A 49 -15.67 0.47 8.14
CA GLU A 49 -14.66 1.02 7.23
C GLU A 49 -13.52 1.67 8.01
N ASP A 50 -13.84 2.45 9.04
CA ASP A 50 -12.86 3.12 9.89
C ASP A 50 -12.00 2.11 10.66
N ASP A 51 -12.62 1.06 11.19
CA ASP A 51 -11.93 -0.02 11.92
C ASP A 51 -10.95 -0.78 11.01
N ALA A 52 -11.38 -1.15 9.81
CA ALA A 52 -10.52 -1.82 8.83
C ALA A 52 -9.34 -0.92 8.39
N VAL A 53 -9.59 0.37 8.18
CA VAL A 53 -8.55 1.35 7.83
C VAL A 53 -7.56 1.55 8.98
N GLN A 54 -8.05 1.65 10.22
CA GLN A 54 -7.20 1.76 11.41
C GLN A 54 -6.30 0.52 11.55
N ALA A 55 -6.87 -0.68 11.42
CA ALA A 55 -6.12 -1.93 11.43
C ALA A 55 -5.06 -1.97 10.31
N ALA A 56 -5.40 -1.50 9.10
CA ALA A 56 -4.46 -1.42 7.99
C ALA A 56 -3.30 -0.47 8.28
N GLN A 57 -3.57 0.68 8.91
CA GLN A 57 -2.55 1.65 9.29
C GLN A 57 -1.57 1.06 10.31
N GLU A 58 -2.09 0.41 11.36
CA GLU A 58 -1.26 -0.22 12.40
C GLU A 58 -0.42 -1.35 11.84
N ALA A 59 -1.02 -2.23 11.02
CA ALA A 59 -0.33 -3.34 10.40
C ALA A 59 0.76 -2.85 9.41
N ALA A 60 0.48 -1.82 8.61
CA ALA A 60 1.45 -1.25 7.68
C ALA A 60 2.64 -0.62 8.40
N ALA A 61 2.39 0.10 9.50
CA ALA A 61 3.45 0.68 10.33
C ALA A 61 4.33 -0.43 10.95
N ALA A 62 3.71 -1.44 11.57
CA ALA A 62 4.43 -2.57 12.15
C ALA A 62 5.24 -3.34 11.10
N PHE A 63 4.69 -3.54 9.91
CA PHE A 63 5.37 -4.21 8.79
C PHE A 63 6.63 -3.47 8.38
N LEU A 64 6.54 -2.16 8.09
CA LEU A 64 7.68 -1.36 7.65
C LEU A 64 8.75 -1.23 8.75
N ASP A 65 8.33 -1.10 10.00
CA ASP A 65 9.25 -1.06 11.15
C ASP A 65 10.01 -2.38 11.31
N GLU A 66 9.33 -3.53 11.16
CA GLU A 66 9.97 -4.83 11.30
C GLU A 66 10.94 -5.11 10.15
N LEU A 67 10.56 -4.80 8.91
CA LEU A 67 11.46 -4.88 7.76
C LEU A 67 12.71 -4.02 7.92
N SER A 68 12.56 -2.84 8.52
CA SER A 68 13.68 -1.94 8.83
C SER A 68 14.59 -2.55 9.89
N LYS A 69 14.04 -3.14 10.96
CA LYS A 69 14.81 -3.81 12.02
C LYS A 69 15.54 -5.05 11.52
N MET A 70 14.91 -5.81 10.61
CA MET A 70 15.48 -7.01 10.01
C MET A 70 16.47 -6.71 8.88
N ASN A 71 16.63 -5.45 8.49
CA ASN A 71 17.46 -5.02 7.36
C ASN A 71 17.07 -5.71 6.03
N THR A 72 15.77 -5.98 5.85
CA THR A 72 15.18 -6.61 4.65
C THR A 72 14.24 -5.68 3.88
N LEU A 73 14.14 -4.42 4.32
CA LEU A 73 13.24 -3.43 3.73
C LEU A 73 13.46 -3.25 2.23
N GLU A 74 14.71 -3.09 1.78
CA GLU A 74 15.00 -2.88 0.35
C GLU A 74 14.52 -4.07 -0.50
N ASP A 75 14.94 -5.28 -0.16
CA ASP A 75 14.62 -6.49 -0.92
C ASP A 75 13.10 -6.69 -1.04
N ILE A 76 12.39 -6.54 0.09
CA ILE A 76 10.94 -6.75 0.12
C ILE A 76 10.18 -5.65 -0.62
N LEU A 77 10.60 -4.38 -0.52
CA LEU A 77 9.96 -3.31 -1.29
C LEU A 77 10.15 -3.51 -2.80
N LEU A 78 11.35 -3.95 -3.23
CA LEU A 78 11.60 -4.26 -4.64
C LEU A 78 10.75 -5.43 -5.13
N ASP A 79 10.59 -6.49 -4.33
CA ASP A 79 9.72 -7.64 -4.63
C ASP A 79 8.23 -7.22 -4.74
N LEU A 80 7.82 -6.24 -3.94
CA LEU A 80 6.49 -5.62 -4.00
C LEU A 80 6.32 -4.63 -5.17
N GLY A 81 7.34 -4.50 -6.04
CA GLY A 81 7.31 -3.65 -7.22
C GLY A 81 7.56 -2.17 -6.95
N TRP A 82 8.14 -1.81 -5.81
CA TRP A 82 8.67 -0.47 -5.58
C TRP A 82 9.88 -0.24 -6.47
N GLN A 83 10.08 1.00 -6.89
CA GLN A 83 11.18 1.38 -7.76
C GLN A 83 12.21 2.18 -6.98
N LYS A 84 13.50 1.88 -7.17
CA LYS A 84 14.58 2.65 -6.56
C LYS A 84 14.83 3.93 -7.35
N ASP A 85 14.31 5.05 -6.88
CA ASP A 85 14.53 6.36 -7.46
C ASP A 85 15.82 6.97 -6.87
N GLY A 86 16.90 6.92 -7.65
CA GLY A 86 18.21 7.44 -7.25
C GLY A 86 18.29 8.95 -7.00
N GLU A 87 17.19 9.69 -7.19
CA GLU A 87 17.11 11.14 -6.98
C GLU A 87 16.69 11.53 -5.55
N SER A 88 16.08 10.61 -4.78
CA SER A 88 15.64 10.89 -3.42
C SER A 88 16.73 10.53 -2.41
N GLU A 89 17.45 11.54 -1.92
CA GLU A 89 18.53 11.39 -0.93
C GLU A 89 18.07 10.85 0.43
N ALA A 90 16.75 10.81 0.69
CA ALA A 90 16.21 10.44 2.00
C ALA A 90 15.57 9.05 2.05
N PHE A 91 14.80 8.69 1.02
CA PHE A 91 14.20 7.38 0.87
C PHE A 91 14.09 7.13 -0.63
N PRO A 92 15.02 6.38 -1.23
CA PRO A 92 15.15 6.28 -2.67
C PRO A 92 14.16 5.28 -3.24
N TYR A 93 12.94 5.16 -2.70
CA TYR A 93 11.95 4.20 -3.19
C TYR A 93 10.62 4.89 -3.48
N THR A 94 10.01 4.54 -4.61
CA THR A 94 8.68 4.99 -5.00
C THR A 94 7.74 3.80 -5.05
N PRO A 95 6.55 3.89 -4.40
CA PRO A 95 5.58 2.81 -4.37
C PRO A 95 4.92 2.61 -5.73
N PRO A 96 4.44 1.40 -6.02
CA PRO A 96 3.65 1.14 -7.22
C PRO A 96 2.37 2.00 -7.23
N GLU A 97 1.92 2.36 -8.43
CA GLU A 97 0.73 3.18 -8.63
C GLU A 97 -0.51 2.32 -8.93
N VAL A 98 -1.58 2.53 -8.17
CA VAL A 98 -2.90 1.94 -8.48
C VAL A 98 -3.55 2.71 -9.65
N ILE A 99 -3.45 2.18 -10.86
CA ILE A 99 -3.98 2.84 -12.08
C ILE A 99 -5.52 2.84 -12.07
N HIS A 100 -6.14 1.73 -11.63
CA HIS A 100 -7.60 1.58 -11.51
C HIS A 100 -7.94 0.85 -10.22
N ALA A 101 -8.98 1.30 -9.50
CA ALA A 101 -9.42 0.66 -8.26
C ALA A 101 -10.14 -0.69 -8.49
N ALA A 102 -10.83 -0.83 -9.63
CA ALA A 102 -11.47 -2.08 -10.03
C ALA A 102 -11.58 -2.18 -11.55
N ARG A 103 -11.39 -3.39 -12.10
CA ARG A 103 -11.69 -3.74 -13.49
C ARG A 103 -12.23 -5.16 -13.54
N SER A 104 -13.31 -5.38 -14.28
CA SER A 104 -13.85 -6.72 -14.49
C SER A 104 -12.96 -7.50 -15.44
N VAL A 105 -12.67 -8.74 -15.07
CA VAL A 105 -12.05 -9.76 -15.93
C VAL A 105 -13.04 -10.90 -16.10
N HIS A 106 -13.18 -11.39 -17.33
CA HIS A 106 -14.02 -12.54 -17.62
C HIS A 106 -13.19 -13.81 -17.43
N VAL A 107 -13.66 -14.72 -16.58
CA VAL A 107 -13.00 -15.99 -16.28
C VAL A 107 -13.98 -17.12 -16.60
N GLN A 108 -13.60 -18.04 -17.48
CA GLN A 108 -14.34 -19.27 -17.73
C GLN A 108 -13.74 -20.38 -16.87
N CYS A 109 -14.57 -20.98 -16.02
CA CYS A 109 -14.23 -22.18 -15.25
C CYS A 109 -14.97 -23.37 -15.87
N HIS A 110 -14.27 -24.48 -16.10
CA HIS A 110 -14.89 -25.76 -16.44
C HIS A 110 -15.08 -26.53 -15.13
N ALA A 111 -16.33 -26.79 -14.76
CA ALA A 111 -16.70 -27.58 -13.60
C ALA A 111 -16.68 -29.08 -13.91
#